data_AF-E6PIT0-F1
#
_entry.id   AF-E6PIT0-F1
#
_cell.length_a   1.000
_cell.length_b   1.000
_cell.length_c   1.000
_cell.angle_alpha   90.00
_cell.angle_beta   90.00
_cell.angle_gamma   90.00
#
_symmetry.space_group_name_H-M   'P 1'
#
loop_
_entity.id
_entity.type
_entity.pdbx_description
1 polymer ?
#
loop_
_entity_poly.entity_id
_entity_poly.type
_entity_poly.pdbx_seq_one_letter_code
_entity_poly.pdbx_strand_id
1 'polypeptide(L)'
;MLCLEYFGYHSRSFDRTIPRVPTQKYSFELLRQAIRRDATIIVMRSRDLWFAAVPELIDANAFTLNSWQSVYITEANCPKGYADIVRRLSS
;
A
#
# COMPACT_ATOMS: atom_id res chain seq x y z
N MET A 1 0.11 -11.08 -6.58
CA MET A 1 0.58 -10.09 -5.59
C MET A 1 0.90 -8.78 -6.31
N LEU A 2 0.39 -7.63 -5.86
CA LEU A 2 0.66 -6.30 -6.44
C LEU A 2 1.34 -5.43 -5.38
N CYS A 3 2.53 -4.90 -5.68
CA CYS A 3 3.27 -3.99 -4.81
C CYS A 3 3.18 -2.57 -5.38
N LEU A 4 2.68 -1.60 -4.60
CA LEU A 4 2.53 -0.21 -5.02
C LEU A 4 3.31 0.70 -4.07
N GLU A 5 4.20 1.52 -4.62
CA GLU A 5 4.98 2.52 -3.88
C GLU A 5 4.41 3.92 -4.11
N TYR A 6 4.15 4.68 -3.03
CA TYR A 6 3.55 6.03 -3.12
C TYR A 6 4.49 7.01 -3.85
N PHE A 7 5.80 6.83 -3.65
CA PHE A 7 6.84 7.55 -4.35
C PHE A 7 7.63 6.54 -5.19
N GLY A 8 7.25 6.37 -6.46
CA GLY A 8 8.05 5.58 -7.41
C GLY A 8 9.41 6.22 -7.77
N TYR A 9 9.78 7.34 -7.14
CA TYR A 9 11.00 8.07 -7.44
C TYR A 9 11.63 8.65 -6.16
N HIS A 10 12.88 8.29 -5.90
CA HIS A 10 13.73 8.93 -4.90
C HIS A 10 14.26 10.26 -5.45
N SER A 11 13.57 11.38 -5.24
CA SER A 11 14.23 12.69 -5.36
C SER A 11 14.91 13.04 -4.03
N ARG A 12 16.24 13.21 -4.05
CA ARG A 12 17.07 13.60 -2.90
C ARG A 12 16.83 15.06 -2.42
N SER A 13 15.93 15.78 -3.07
CA SER A 13 15.50 17.14 -2.74
C SER A 13 13.97 17.18 -2.69
N PHE A 14 13.41 16.99 -1.49
CA PHE A 14 11.98 16.99 -1.26
C PHE A 14 11.48 18.44 -1.14
N ASP A 15 11.18 19.07 -2.27
CA ASP A 15 10.45 20.34 -2.28
C ASP A 15 8.94 20.03 -2.21
N ARG A 16 8.20 20.71 -1.32
CA ARG A 16 6.75 20.54 -1.12
C ARG A 16 5.91 21.03 -2.33
N THR A 17 6.56 21.56 -3.35
CA THR A 17 5.95 22.16 -4.54
C THR A 17 5.95 21.25 -5.78
N ILE A 18 6.43 20.01 -5.70
CA ILE A 18 6.49 19.13 -6.87
C ILE A 18 5.05 18.80 -7.36
N PRO A 19 4.71 19.08 -8.64
CA PRO A 19 3.40 18.80 -9.20
C PRO A 19 3.06 17.32 -9.06
N ARG A 20 1.79 16.98 -8.75
CA ARG A 20 1.28 15.59 -8.74
C ARG A 20 1.66 14.92 -10.06
N VAL A 21 2.68 14.08 -10.02
CA VAL A 21 3.22 13.42 -11.20
C VAL A 21 2.13 12.50 -11.76
N PRO A 22 1.86 12.48 -13.09
CA PRO A 22 0.82 11.64 -13.70
C PRO A 22 0.87 10.17 -13.25
N THR A 23 2.07 9.66 -12.96
CA THR A 23 2.33 8.30 -12.48
C THR A 23 1.64 7.99 -11.14
N GLN A 24 1.48 8.97 -10.24
CA GLN A 24 0.78 8.76 -8.96
C GLN A 24 -0.71 8.51 -9.16
N LYS A 25 -1.34 9.21 -10.13
CA LYS A 25 -2.76 8.99 -10.46
C LYS A 25 -3.00 7.57 -10.96
N TYR A 26 -2.07 7.02 -11.73
CA TYR A 26 -2.15 5.64 -12.19
C TYR A 26 -2.05 4.63 -11.04
N SER A 27 -1.12 4.82 -10.10
CA SER A 27 -1.03 3.97 -8.90
C SER A 27 -2.29 4.03 -8.04
N PHE A 28 -2.92 5.20 -7.90
CA PHE A 28 -4.20 5.32 -7.21
C PHE A 28 -5.31 4.57 -7.94
N GLU A 29 -5.37 4.64 -9.27
CA GLU A 29 -6.37 3.91 -10.04
C GLU A 29 -6.18 2.39 -9.96
N LEU A 30 -4.93 1.91 -9.99
CA LEU A 30 -4.64 0.49 -9.75
C LEU A 30 -5.08 0.05 -8.35
N LEU A 31 -4.86 0.89 -7.34
CA LEU A 31 -5.32 0.61 -5.98
C LEU A 31 -6.86 0.55 -5.93
N ARG A 32 -7.56 1.49 -6.58
CA ARG A 32 -9.02 1.46 -6.70
C ARG A 32 -9.54 0.21 -7.39
N GLN A 33 -8.88 -0.22 -8.46
CA GLN A 33 -9.23 -1.46 -9.14
C GLN A 33 -9.00 -2.68 -8.24
N ALA A 34 -7.93 -2.68 -7.45
CA ALA A 34 -7.68 -3.72 -6.46
C ALA A 34 -8.76 -3.77 -5.38
N ILE A 35 -9.19 -2.61 -4.87
CA ILE A 35 -10.30 -2.49 -3.91
C ILE A 35 -11.60 -3.01 -4.53
N ARG A 36 -11.92 -2.60 -5.77
CA ARG A 36 -13.15 -3.02 -6.47
C ARG A 36 -13.26 -4.54 -6.68
N ARG A 37 -12.13 -5.24 -6.79
CA ARG A 37 -12.11 -6.71 -6.92
C ARG A 37 -11.90 -7.45 -5.59
N ASP A 38 -12.00 -6.75 -4.46
CA ASP A 38 -11.74 -7.27 -3.11
C ASP A 38 -10.38 -7.98 -2.96
N ALA A 39 -9.36 -7.44 -3.62
CA ALA A 39 -8.00 -7.97 -3.46
C ALA A 39 -7.47 -7.66 -2.07
N THR A 40 -6.71 -8.59 -1.49
CA THR A 40 -5.95 -8.33 -0.27
C THR A 40 -4.79 -7.36 -0.57
N ILE A 41 -4.78 -6.25 0.17
CA ILE A 41 -3.83 -5.15 0.01
C ILE A 41 -2.92 -5.11 1.23
N ILE A 42 -1.62 -4.87 1.03
CA ILE A 42 -0.65 -4.69 2.11
C ILE A 42 -0.06 -3.29 1.99
N VAL A 43 -0.34 -2.45 2.98
CA VAL A 43 0.15 -1.07 3.07
C VAL A 43 1.46 -1.07 3.85
N MET A 44 2.57 -0.98 3.12
CA MET A 44 3.92 -1.13 3.70
C MET A 44 4.48 0.19 4.26
N ARG A 45 4.32 1.30 3.51
CA ARG A 45 4.88 2.62 3.84
C ARG A 45 3.90 3.74 3.50
N SER A 46 4.17 4.93 4.04
CA SER A 46 3.41 6.14 3.73
C SER A 46 1.91 5.96 3.93
N ARG A 47 1.55 5.20 4.98
CA ARG A 47 0.19 4.82 5.34
C ARG A 47 -0.76 6.01 5.23
N ASP A 48 -0.46 7.09 5.92
CA ASP A 48 -1.32 8.26 6.00
C ASP A 48 -1.50 8.96 4.65
N LEU A 49 -0.47 8.96 3.81
CA LEU A 49 -0.55 9.52 2.45
C LEU A 49 -1.45 8.67 1.54
N TRP A 50 -1.40 7.34 1.67
CA TRP A 50 -2.30 6.45 0.94
C TRP A 50 -3.76 6.63 1.36
N PHE A 51 -4.05 6.65 2.66
CA PHE A 51 -5.40 6.86 3.15
C PHE A 51 -5.94 8.25 2.79
N ALA A 52 -5.08 9.29 2.75
CA ALA A 52 -5.48 10.61 2.30
C ALA A 52 -5.78 10.66 0.78
N ALA A 53 -5.03 9.91 -0.03
CA ALA A 53 -5.18 9.89 -1.49
C ALA A 53 -6.31 8.97 -1.98
N VAL A 54 -6.56 7.86 -1.26
CA VAL A 54 -7.55 6.83 -1.57
C VAL A 54 -8.31 6.48 -0.28
N PRO A 55 -9.28 7.31 0.14
CA PRO A 55 -10.02 7.11 1.39
C PRO A 55 -10.78 5.79 1.44
N GLU A 56 -11.23 5.26 0.29
CA GLU A 56 -11.88 3.95 0.19
C GLU A 56 -10.97 2.77 0.63
N LEU A 57 -9.68 3.01 0.82
CA LEU A 57 -8.76 2.02 1.40
C LEU A 57 -9.06 1.70 2.87
N ILE A 58 -9.74 2.60 3.60
CA ILE A 58 -10.06 2.41 5.03
C ILE A 58 -10.96 1.20 5.25
N ASP A 59 -11.94 1.02 4.36
CA ASP A 59 -12.94 -0.05 4.45
C ASP A 59 -12.56 -1.29 3.60
N ALA A 60 -11.43 -1.23 2.88
CA ALA A 60 -10.96 -2.32 2.05
C ALA A 60 -10.29 -3.43 2.87
N ASN A 61 -10.11 -4.60 2.24
CA ASN A 61 -9.31 -5.70 2.78
C ASN A 61 -7.81 -5.37 2.75
N ALA A 62 -7.39 -4.43 3.62
CA ALA A 62 -6.07 -3.86 3.68
C ALA A 62 -5.39 -4.12 5.04
N PHE A 63 -4.14 -4.56 5.00
CA PHE A 63 -3.32 -4.81 6.18
C PHE A 63 -2.14 -3.84 6.23
N THR A 64 -1.84 -3.30 7.41
CA THR A 64 -0.69 -2.43 7.64
C THR A 64 0.44 -3.19 8.33
N LEU A 65 1.69 -2.86 8.01
CA LEU A 65 2.85 -3.38 8.73
C LEU A 65 3.14 -2.56 9.99
N ASN A 66 3.66 -3.21 11.03
CA ASN A 66 4.11 -2.54 12.26
C ASN A 66 5.40 -1.73 12.04
N SER A 67 6.33 -2.28 11.24
CA SER A 67 7.59 -1.64 10.88
C SER A 67 7.59 -1.19 9.43
N TRP A 68 7.59 0.13 9.25
CA TRP A 68 7.81 0.81 7.97
C TRP A 68 9.25 0.67 7.44
N GLN A 69 10.22 0.41 8.31
CA GLN A 69 11.64 0.25 7.95
C GLN A 69 11.91 -1.18 7.45
N SER A 70 11.28 -2.17 8.07
CA SER A 70 11.44 -3.59 7.75
C SER A 70 10.14 -4.11 7.13
N VAL A 71 10.05 -4.07 5.80
CA VAL A 71 8.81 -4.37 5.08
C VAL A 71 8.54 -5.87 4.86
N TYR A 72 9.21 -6.73 5.61
CA TYR A 72 9.02 -8.18 5.53
C TYR A 72 7.65 -8.58 6.10
N ILE A 73 6.93 -9.44 5.38
CA ILE A 73 5.65 -10.01 5.85
C ILE A 73 5.98 -11.17 6.78
N THR A 74 6.02 -10.88 8.07
CA THR A 74 6.16 -11.88 9.15
C THR A 74 4.95 -11.80 10.06
N GLU A 75 4.70 -12.84 10.85
CA GLU A 75 3.61 -12.86 11.82
C GLU A 75 3.73 -11.70 12.83
N ALA A 76 4.94 -11.41 13.29
CA ALA A 76 5.19 -10.29 14.20
C ALA A 76 4.97 -8.90 13.56
N ASN A 77 5.22 -8.79 12.25
CA ASN A 77 5.16 -7.50 11.55
C ASN A 77 3.82 -7.23 10.86
N CYS A 78 3.04 -8.28 10.58
CA CYS A 78 1.70 -8.20 10.00
C CYS A 78 0.71 -9.11 10.78
N PRO A 79 0.53 -8.92 12.10
CA PRO A 79 -0.18 -9.89 12.94
C PRO A 79 -1.63 -10.12 12.52
N LYS A 80 -2.30 -9.08 12.00
CA LYS A 80 -3.71 -9.15 11.57
C LYS A 80 -3.89 -9.80 10.19
N GLY A 81 -2.87 -9.74 9.33
CA GLY A 81 -2.97 -10.17 7.94
C GLY A 81 -2.16 -11.40 7.59
N TYR A 82 -1.17 -11.78 8.41
CA TYR A 82 -0.20 -12.82 8.07
C TYR A 82 -0.87 -14.15 7.69
N ALA A 83 -1.78 -14.66 8.53
CA ALA A 83 -2.47 -15.92 8.27
C ALA A 83 -3.32 -15.89 6.99
N ASP A 84 -4.00 -14.77 6.71
CA ASP A 84 -4.83 -14.64 5.50
C ASP A 84 -3.97 -14.53 4.24
N ILE A 85 -2.88 -13.75 4.30
CA ILE A 85 -1.92 -13.58 3.21
C ILE A 85 -1.26 -14.92 2.85
N VAL A 86 -0.76 -15.66 3.85
CA VAL A 86 -0.12 -16.97 3.63
C VAL A 86 -1.12 -17.95 3.01
N ARG A 87 -2.36 -18.00 3.51
CA ARG A 87 -3.41 -18.87 2.96
C ARG A 87 -3.68 -18.59 1.48
N ARG A 88 -3.79 -17.32 1.09
CA ARG A 88 -4.04 -16.90 -0.30
C ARG A 88 -2.85 -17.12 -1.24
N LEU A 89 -1.63 -17.27 -0.70
CA LEU A 89 -0.43 -17.56 -1.51
C LEU A 89 -0.20 -19.06 -1.70
N SER A 90 -0.79 -19.90 -0.86
CA SER A 90 -0.67 -21.37 -0.94
C SER A 90 -1.79 -22.03 -1.75
N SER A 91 -2.75 -21.26 -2.27
CA SER A 91 -3.84 -21.70 -3.15
C SER A 91 -3.52 -21.43 -4.62
#